data_AF-A0A317CK86-F1
#
_entry.id   AF-A0A317CK86-F1
#
_cell.length_a   1.000
_cell.length_b   1.000
_cell.length_c   1.000
_cell.angle_alpha   90.00
_cell.angle_beta   90.00
_cell.angle_gamma   90.00
#
_symmetry.space_group_name_H-M   'P 1'
#
loop_
_entity.id
_entity.type
_entity.pdbx_description
1 polymer ?
#
loop_
_entity_poly.entity_id
_entity_poly.type
_entity_poly.pdbx_seq_one_letter_code
_entity_poly.pdbx_strand_id
1 'polypeptide(L)' 'MTKRTRPTYSPEFRLEVAQEVVDKGRNVKDVSESLGLGKSTVDKWARQLKQARNGQLSSAAPLT' A
#
# COMPACT_ATOMS: atom_id res chain seq x y z
N MET A 1 12.14 24.39 -8.88
CA MET A 1 11.10 23.34 -8.90
C MET A 1 11.76 21.98 -8.74
N THR A 2 12.12 21.57 -7.51
CA THR A 2 12.75 20.27 -7.29
C THR A 2 11.67 19.19 -7.46
N LYS A 3 11.73 18.46 -8.58
CA LYS A 3 10.88 17.29 -8.83
C LYS A 3 11.22 16.28 -7.74
N ARG A 4 10.42 16.24 -6.68
CA ARG A 4 10.52 15.22 -5.63
C ARG A 4 10.19 13.88 -6.28
N THR A 5 11.22 13.17 -6.74
CA THR A 5 11.11 11.79 -7.19
C THR A 5 10.61 10.99 -5.98
N ARG A 6 9.31 10.71 -5.95
CA ARG A 6 8.73 9.86 -4.90
C ARG A 6 9.51 8.55 -4.93
N PRO A 7 10.03 8.04 -3.79
CA PRO A 7 10.59 6.71 -3.76
C PRO A 7 9.53 5.77 -4.31
N THR A 8 9.81 5.19 -5.47
CA THR A 8 8.84 4.41 -6.21
C THR A 8 8.96 3.00 -5.68
N TYR A 9 8.22 2.70 -4.61
CA TYR A 9 8.09 1.31 -4.16
C TYR A 9 7.51 0.49 -5.29
N SER A 10 8.10 -0.67 -5.58
CA SER A 10 7.61 -1.57 -6.62
C SER A 10 6.14 -1.93 -6.35
N PRO A 11 5.29 -2.04 -7.39
CA PRO A 11 3.88 -2.38 -7.22
C PRO A 11 3.71 -3.72 -6.48
N GLU A 12 4.61 -4.67 -6.70
CA GLU A 12 4.63 -5.96 -5.99
C GLU A 12 4.88 -5.78 -4.49
N PHE A 13 5.86 -4.95 -4.11
CA PHE A 13 6.15 -4.65 -2.71
C PHE A 13 4.96 -4.00 -1.99
N ARG A 14 4.27 -3.06 -2.67
CA ARG A 14 3.07 -2.43 -2.10
C ARG A 14 1.96 -3.44 -1.86
N LEU A 15 1.80 -4.38 -2.80
CA LEU A 15 0.79 -5.43 -2.75
C LEU A 15 1.11 -6.45 -1.65
N GLU A 16 2.36 -6.87 -1.51
CA GLU A 16 2.81 -7.78 -0.45
C GLU A 16 2.53 -7.18 0.94
N VAL A 17 2.89 -5.91 1.15
CA VAL A 17 2.63 -5.17 2.39
C VAL A 17 1.13 -5.04 2.68
N ALA A 18 0.34 -4.70 1.67
CA ALA A 18 -1.10 -4.60 1.80
C ALA A 18 -1.75 -5.97 2.10
N GLN A 19 -1.28 -7.04 1.47
CA GLN A 19 -1.75 -8.40 1.71
C GLN A 19 -1.40 -8.85 3.11
N GLU A 20 -0.22 -8.54 3.62
CA GLU A 20 0.14 -8.89 4.99
C GLU A 20 -0.79 -8.23 6.03
N VAL A 21 -1.22 -6.99 5.79
CA VAL A 21 -2.18 -6.30 6.67
C VAL A 21 -3.61 -6.84 6.50
N VAL A 22 -4.07 -7.01 5.26
CA VAL A 22 -5.48 -7.36 4.97
C VAL A 22 -5.74 -8.86 5.14
N ASP A 23 -4.80 -9.70 4.71
CA ASP A 23 -4.94 -11.15 4.66
C ASP A 23 -4.47 -11.80 5.97
N LYS A 24 -3.28 -11.42 6.46
CA LYS A 24 -2.76 -11.91 7.75
C LYS A 24 -3.27 -11.13 8.96
N GLY A 25 -4.03 -10.05 8.74
CA GLY A 25 -4.56 -9.21 9.81
C GLY A 25 -3.49 -8.50 10.64
N ARG A 26 -2.26 -8.37 10.11
CA ARG A 26 -1.16 -7.73 10.84
C ARG A 26 -1.43 -6.26 11.08
N ASN A 27 -0.96 -5.76 12.21
CA ASN A 27 -1.18 -4.38 12.58
C ASN A 27 -0.38 -3.45 11.66
N VAL A 28 -1.02 -2.42 11.10
CA VAL A 28 -0.39 -1.44 10.19
C VAL A 28 0.89 -0.86 10.81
N LYS A 29 0.86 -0.62 12.13
CA LYS A 29 2.01 -0.14 12.90
C LYS A 29 3.20 -1.10 12.83
N ASP A 30 2.97 -2.37 13.09
CA ASP A 30 4.00 -3.41 13.13
C ASP A 30 4.65 -3.61 11.76
N VAL A 31 3.82 -3.73 10.72
CA VAL A 31 4.28 -3.85 9.32
C VAL A 31 5.05 -2.61 8.88
N SER A 32 4.58 -1.43 9.29
CA SER A 32 5.26 -0.16 8.98
C SER A 32 6.63 -0.06 9.67
N GLU A 33 6.75 -0.46 10.94
CA GLU A 33 8.00 -0.41 11.69
C GLU A 33 8.99 -1.45 11.18
N SER A 34 8.53 -2.68 10.86
CA SER A 34 9.38 -3.75 10.34
C SER A 34 10.00 -3.42 8.97
N LEU A 35 9.32 -2.62 8.15
CA LEU A 35 9.74 -2.27 6.79
C LEU A 35 10.23 -0.83 6.66
N GLY A 36 10.26 -0.06 7.76
CA GLY A 36 10.62 1.36 7.74
C GLY A 36 9.66 2.25 6.92
N LEU A 37 8.41 1.82 6.75
CA LEU A 37 7.39 2.55 6.00
C LEU A 37 6.63 3.51 6.92
N GLY A 38 6.05 4.57 6.34
CA GLY A 38 5.09 5.39 7.06
C GLY A 38 3.76 4.64 7.26
N LYS A 39 3.18 4.70 8.47
CA LYS A 39 1.86 4.10 8.76
C LYS A 39 0.79 4.48 7.74
N SER A 40 0.72 5.75 7.36
CA SER A 40 -0.25 6.25 6.38
C SER A 40 -0.04 5.65 4.99
N THR A 41 1.19 5.28 4.64
CA THR A 41 1.52 4.61 3.38
C THR A 41 0.97 3.19 3.37
N VAL A 42 1.22 2.44 4.45
CA VAL A 42 0.76 1.06 4.62
C VAL A 42 -0.77 1.00 4.71
N ASP A 43 -1.39 1.90 5.48
CA ASP A 43 -2.86 2.04 5.55
C ASP A 43 -3.46 2.28 4.16
N LYS A 44 -2.89 3.22 3.39
CA LYS A 44 -3.38 3.53 2.04
C LYS A 44 -3.33 2.30 1.13
N TRP A 45 -2.25 1.54 1.16
CA TRP A 45 -2.12 0.33 0.33
C TRP A 45 -3.10 -0.77 0.76
N ALA A 46 -3.27 -0.99 2.07
CA ALA A 46 -4.25 -1.92 2.60
C ALA A 46 -5.69 -1.55 2.18
N ARG A 47 -6.04 -0.26 2.24
CA ARG A 47 -7.35 0.25 1.80
C ARG A 47 -7.53 0.13 0.29
N GLN A 48 -6.49 0.34 -0.52
CA GLN A 48 -6.56 0.10 -1.97
C GLN A 48 -6.77 -1.39 -2.29
N LEU A 49 -6.05 -2.28 -1.62
CA LEU A 49 -6.19 -3.73 -1.81
C LEU A 49 -7.60 -4.21 -1.41
N LYS A 50 -8.14 -3.70 -0.30
CA LYS A 50 -9.50 -4.03 0.15
C LYS A 50 -10.58 -3.56 -0.84
N GLN A 51 -10.42 -2.37 -1.40
CA GLN A 51 -11.31 -1.85 -2.46
C GLN A 51 -11.23 -2.70 -3.74
N ALA A 52 -10.01 -3.07 -4.16
CA ALA A 52 -9.80 -3.96 -5.31
C ALA A 52 -10.46 -5.34 -5.11
N ARG A 53 -10.35 -5.93 -3.90
CA ARG A 53 -11.03 -7.19 -3.54
C ARG A 53 -12.56 -7.05 -3.51
N ASN A 54 -13.08 -5.90 -3.08
CA ASN A 54 -14.52 -5.66 -2.98
C ASN A 54 -15.17 -5.28 -4.33
N GLY A 55 -14.48 -5.47 -5.46
CA GLY A 55 -15.00 -5.15 -6.79
C GLY A 55 -15.14 -3.65 -7.07
N GLN A 56 -14.78 -2.78 -6.11
CA GLN A 56 -14.57 -1.36 -6.37
C GLN A 56 -13.16 -1.17 -6.96
N LEU A 57 -12.97 -1.71 -8.16
CA LEU A 57 -11.98 -1.14 -9.07
C LEU A 57 -12.56 0.22 -9.49
N SER A 58 -12.44 1.22 -8.62
CA SER A 58 -12.55 2.60 -9.05
C SER A 58 -11.46 2.77 -10.12
N SER A 59 -11.93 2.84 -11.36
CA SER A 59 -11.17 3.15 -12.57
C SER A 59 -10.50 4.53 -12.40
N ALA A 60 -9.48 4.59 -11.57
CA ALA A 60 -8.68 5.77 -11.30
C ALA A 60 -7.22 5.32 -11.20
N ALA A 61 -6.71 5.07 -12.40
CA ALA A 61 -5.32 4.95 -12.82
C ALA A 61 -4.59 3.61 -12.53
N PRO A 62 -3.91 3.05 -13.57
CA PRO A 62 -2.89 2.04 -13.34
C PRO A 62 -1.78 2.67 -12.49
N LEU A 63 -1.21 1.88 -11.60
CA LEU A 63 -0.01 2.25 -10.85
C LEU A 63 1.15 2.46 -11.85
N THR A 64 1.34 3.69 -12.33
CA THR A 64 2.55 4.20 -13.01
C THR A 64 3.13 5.39 -12.26
#